data_AF-A0A925LUE5-F1
#
_entry.id   AF-A0A925LUE5-F1
#
_cell.length_a   1.000
_cell.length_b   1.000
_cell.length_c   1.000
_cell.angle_alpha   90.00
_cell.angle_beta   90.00
_cell.angle_gamma   90.00
#
_symmetry.space_group_name_H-M   'P 1'
#
loop_
_entity.id
_entity.type
_entity.pdbx_description
1 polymer ?
#
loop_
_entity_poly.entity_id
_entity_poly.type
_entity_poly.pdbx_seq_one_letter_code
_entity_poly.pdbx_strand_id
1 'polypeptide(L)'
;MKKDEYRRWFSDQLLLQNRLLMGSIAAMIGLGLVATLLEAGIFAVILHLGFYFLWIPAFVVAFGILGAVLFLTYLGLSKQLSDAEHEVEQDAEVLTIHAAPTMTAVWTYALGSLETDQSWVERLLGRLALPQRLFCAAYFTWQRMEQLKTVDINDCSAVIRLLHKEAERVEVSKLVEELQLPNLVTTLRNVSLIDGVMFLTRRSVGLSLTNRLVDNMEEWTKKHKAAD
;
A
#
# COMPACT_ATOMS: atom_id res chain seq x y z
N MET A 1 -24.57 14.59 0.55
CA MET A 1 -24.04 14.96 -0.77
C MET A 1 -24.91 14.35 -1.87
N LYS A 2 -25.04 15.02 -3.02
CA LYS A 2 -25.71 14.46 -4.22
C LYS A 2 -24.79 13.49 -4.98
N LYS A 3 -25.35 12.65 -5.87
CA LYS A 3 -24.58 11.66 -6.65
C LYS A 3 -23.39 12.28 -7.40
N ASP A 4 -23.58 13.44 -8.01
CA ASP A 4 -22.51 14.12 -8.76
C ASP A 4 -21.44 14.73 -7.86
N GLU A 5 -21.81 15.16 -6.64
CA GLU A 5 -20.87 15.63 -5.63
C GLU A 5 -19.96 14.48 -5.15
N TYR A 6 -20.49 13.27 -4.96
CA TYR A 6 -19.67 12.09 -4.64
C TYR A 6 -18.67 11.75 -5.73
N ARG A 7 -19.07 11.84 -7.00
CA ARG A 7 -18.17 11.60 -8.14
C ARG A 7 -17.03 12.62 -8.18
N ARG A 8 -17.36 13.90 -7.98
CA ARG A 8 -16.36 14.99 -7.93
C ARG A 8 -15.41 14.81 -6.74
N TRP A 9 -15.96 14.60 -5.54
CA TRP A 9 -15.15 14.33 -4.35
C TRP A 9 -14.23 13.12 -4.55
N PHE A 10 -14.74 12.02 -5.11
CA PHE A 10 -13.94 10.82 -5.33
C PHE A 10 -12.80 11.07 -6.33
N SER A 11 -13.07 11.81 -7.40
CA SER A 11 -12.02 12.24 -8.35
C SER A 11 -10.95 13.10 -7.66
N ASP A 12 -11.35 14.07 -6.84
CA ASP A 12 -10.40 14.89 -6.08
C ASP A 12 -9.59 14.08 -5.07
N GLN A 13 -10.23 13.09 -4.44
CA GLN A 13 -9.60 12.19 -3.48
C GLN A 13 -8.55 11.30 -4.16
N LEU A 14 -8.83 10.78 -5.36
CA LEU A 14 -7.85 10.05 -6.16
C LEU A 14 -6.64 10.91 -6.51
N LEU A 15 -6.86 12.19 -6.87
CA LEU A 15 -5.78 13.13 -7.15
C LEU A 15 -4.95 13.44 -5.89
N LEU A 16 -5.60 13.63 -4.76
CA LEU A 16 -4.93 13.85 -3.47
C LEU A 16 -4.09 12.64 -3.09
N GLN A 17 -4.68 11.44 -3.16
CA GLN A 17 -3.99 10.18 -2.86
C GLN A 17 -2.80 9.96 -3.80
N ASN A 18 -2.95 10.23 -5.10
CA ASN A 18 -1.87 10.16 -6.07
C ASN A 18 -0.69 11.10 -5.70
N ARG A 19 -0.96 12.32 -5.21
CA ARG A 19 0.09 13.22 -4.71
C ARG A 19 0.76 12.69 -3.45
N LEU A 20 0.00 12.12 -2.52
CA LEU A 20 0.54 11.50 -1.30
C LEU A 20 1.42 10.29 -1.63
N LEU A 21 1.00 9.44 -2.58
CA LEU A 21 1.80 8.31 -3.07
C LEU A 21 3.10 8.78 -3.69
N MET A 22 3.07 9.82 -4.53
CA MET A 22 4.28 10.42 -5.11
C MET A 22 5.24 10.94 -4.03
N GLY A 23 4.71 11.61 -2.99
CA GLY A 23 5.50 12.03 -1.83
C GLY A 23 6.11 10.86 -1.06
N SER A 24 5.34 9.79 -0.86
CA SER A 24 5.81 8.56 -0.22
C SER A 24 6.92 7.87 -1.01
N ILE A 25 6.79 7.79 -2.34
CA ILE A 25 7.81 7.22 -3.24
C ILE A 25 9.09 8.05 -3.13
N ALA A 26 8.99 9.38 -3.21
CA ALA A 26 10.15 10.26 -3.09
C ALA A 26 10.84 10.12 -1.73
N ALA A 27 10.07 10.00 -0.64
CA ALA A 27 10.60 9.77 0.70
C ALA A 27 11.31 8.41 0.82
N MET A 28 10.71 7.33 0.31
CA MET A 28 11.32 5.99 0.32
C MET A 28 12.61 5.94 -0.49
N ILE A 29 12.64 6.55 -1.68
CA ILE A 29 13.85 6.67 -2.51
C ILE A 29 14.91 7.50 -1.78
N GLY A 30 14.53 8.65 -1.21
CA GLY A 30 15.46 9.53 -0.49
C GLY A 30 16.10 8.82 0.71
N LEU A 31 15.30 8.16 1.54
CA LEU A 31 15.79 7.35 2.66
C LEU A 31 16.63 6.16 2.17
N GLY A 32 16.22 5.51 1.08
CA GLY A 32 16.94 4.39 0.48
C GLY A 32 18.33 4.80 -0.01
N LEU A 33 18.46 5.97 -0.65
CA LEU A 33 19.74 6.52 -1.09
C LEU A 33 20.65 6.85 0.10
N VAL A 34 20.14 7.50 1.14
CA VAL A 34 20.91 7.79 2.36
C VAL A 34 21.40 6.50 3.02
N ALA A 35 20.53 5.49 3.14
CA ALA A 35 20.88 4.21 3.71
C ALA A 35 21.90 3.45 2.85
N THR A 36 21.78 3.52 1.52
CA THR A 36 22.75 2.94 0.57
C THR A 36 24.12 3.59 0.71
N LEU A 37 24.19 4.92 0.84
CA LEU A 37 25.45 5.64 1.03
C LEU A 37 26.12 5.25 2.36
N LEU A 38 25.34 5.09 3.42
CA LEU A 38 25.83 4.67 4.72
C LEU A 38 26.35 3.22 4.67
N GLU A 39 25.60 2.31 4.02
CA GLU A 39 26.01 0.93 3.78
C GLU A 39 27.31 0.87 2.96
N ALA A 40 27.37 1.60 1.85
CA ALA A 40 28.55 1.68 1.00
C ALA A 40 29.78 2.23 1.73
N GLY A 41 29.60 3.24 2.59
CA GLY A 41 30.67 3.80 3.43
C GLY A 41 31.23 2.76 4.42
N ILE A 42 30.35 2.01 5.09
CA ILE A 42 30.76 0.92 6.00
C ILE A 42 31.52 -0.16 5.22
N PHE A 43 31.00 -0.60 4.07
CA PHE A 43 31.69 -1.58 3.24
C PHE A 43 33.04 -1.08 2.75
N ALA A 44 33.14 0.18 2.32
CA ALA A 44 34.41 0.76 1.88
C ALA A 44 35.47 0.75 2.99
N VAL A 45 35.10 1.07 4.23
CA VAL A 45 36.01 1.01 5.39
C VAL A 45 36.45 -0.43 5.67
N ILE A 46 35.52 -1.38 5.66
CA ILE A 46 35.83 -2.80 5.88
C ILE A 46 36.79 -3.32 4.80
N LEU A 47 36.51 -3.01 3.53
CA LEU A 47 37.34 -3.41 2.40
C LEU A 47 38.73 -2.77 2.45
N HIS A 48 38.82 -1.49 2.82
CA HIS A 48 40.08 -0.78 2.93
C HIS A 48 40.99 -1.34 4.04
N LEU A 49 40.41 -1.67 5.20
CA LEU A 49 41.15 -2.25 6.33
C LEU A 49 41.50 -3.73 6.12
N GLY A 50 40.61 -4.50 5.48
CA GLY A 50 40.77 -5.95 5.32
C GLY A 50 41.54 -6.39 4.07
N PHE A 51 41.52 -5.59 2.99
CA PHE A 51 41.98 -6.02 1.65
C PHE A 51 42.83 -4.97 0.93
N TYR A 52 43.95 -4.57 1.55
CA TYR A 52 44.84 -3.52 1.04
C TYR A 52 45.31 -3.73 -0.42
N PHE A 53 45.55 -4.97 -0.87
CA PHE A 53 46.02 -5.30 -2.22
C PHE A 53 44.95 -5.93 -3.15
N LEU A 54 43.79 -6.33 -2.61
CA LEU A 54 42.74 -7.10 -3.31
C LEU A 54 41.38 -6.37 -3.30
N TRP A 55 41.41 -5.04 -3.25
CA TRP A 55 40.19 -4.23 -3.11
C TRP A 55 39.22 -4.37 -4.29
N ILE A 56 39.71 -4.54 -5.52
CA ILE A 56 38.88 -4.71 -6.73
C ILE A 56 38.04 -6.01 -6.68
N PRO A 57 38.63 -7.21 -6.51
CA PRO A 57 37.82 -8.42 -6.40
C PRO A 57 36.89 -8.40 -5.18
N ALA A 58 37.31 -7.80 -4.07
CA ALA A 58 36.46 -7.67 -2.89
C ALA A 58 35.26 -6.73 -3.14
N PHE A 59 35.43 -5.68 -3.93
CA PHE A 59 34.35 -4.81 -4.38
C PHE A 59 33.35 -5.56 -5.28
N VAL A 60 33.83 -6.38 -6.22
CA VAL A 60 32.97 -7.20 -7.09
C VAL A 60 32.14 -8.19 -6.25
N VAL A 61 32.75 -8.85 -5.27
CA VAL A 61 32.04 -9.75 -4.35
C VAL A 61 30.99 -9.00 -3.52
N ALA A 62 31.32 -7.83 -2.99
CA ALA A 62 30.40 -7.02 -2.20
C ALA A 62 29.17 -6.57 -3.04
N PHE A 63 29.39 -6.08 -4.27
CA PHE A 63 28.29 -5.72 -5.17
C PHE A 63 27.47 -6.95 -5.59
N GLY A 64 28.11 -8.11 -5.77
CA GLY A 64 27.43 -9.36 -6.02
C GLY A 64 26.50 -9.76 -4.87
N ILE A 65 26.96 -9.63 -3.63
CA ILE A 65 26.15 -9.88 -2.43
C ILE A 65 24.99 -8.88 -2.33
N LEU A 66 25.25 -7.58 -2.50
CA LEU A 66 24.21 -6.55 -2.48
C LEU A 66 23.15 -6.78 -3.56
N GLY A 67 23.57 -7.15 -4.78
CA GLY A 67 22.68 -7.49 -5.88
C GLY A 67 21.84 -8.74 -5.58
N ALA A 68 22.46 -9.78 -4.99
CA ALA A 68 21.74 -10.98 -4.56
C ALA A 68 20.71 -10.67 -3.46
N VAL A 69 21.07 -9.85 -2.47
CA VAL A 69 20.16 -9.39 -1.41
C VAL A 69 19.00 -8.60 -2.00
N LEU A 70 19.26 -7.69 -2.94
CA LEU A 70 18.21 -6.93 -3.64
C LEU A 70 17.27 -7.87 -4.41
N PHE A 71 17.84 -8.83 -5.14
CA PHE A 71 17.06 -9.80 -5.91
C PHE A 71 16.18 -10.69 -5.01
N LEU A 72 16.72 -11.20 -3.91
CA LEU A 72 15.96 -11.99 -2.94
C LEU A 72 14.87 -11.15 -2.26
N THR A 73 15.18 -9.91 -1.92
CA THR A 73 14.20 -8.96 -1.36
C THR A 73 13.06 -8.70 -2.36
N TYR A 74 13.38 -8.54 -3.63
CA TYR A 74 12.40 -8.37 -4.70
C TYR A 74 11.51 -9.62 -4.87
N LEU A 75 12.09 -10.83 -4.86
CA LEU A 75 11.31 -12.07 -4.92
C LEU A 75 10.40 -12.28 -3.68
N GLY A 76 10.83 -11.78 -2.52
CA GLY A 76 10.04 -11.82 -1.29
C GLY A 76 8.90 -10.82 -1.24
N LEU A 77 8.94 -9.77 -2.08
CA LEU A 77 8.00 -8.65 -2.07
C LEU A 77 6.55 -9.10 -2.23
N SER A 78 6.28 -10.01 -3.17
CA SER A 78 4.92 -10.50 -3.43
C SER A 78 4.35 -11.29 -2.26
N LYS A 79 5.19 -11.94 -1.44
CA LYS A 79 4.75 -12.68 -0.26
C LYS A 79 4.50 -11.78 0.95
N GLN A 80 5.20 -10.65 1.03
CA GLN A 80 5.14 -9.75 2.18
C GLN A 80 4.14 -8.60 1.98
N LEU A 81 3.85 -8.24 0.73
CA LEU A 81 2.85 -7.26 0.32
C LEU A 81 1.81 -7.86 -0.63
N SER A 82 1.43 -9.13 -0.43
CA SER A 82 0.31 -9.72 -1.17
C SER A 82 -1.00 -9.02 -0.85
N ASP A 83 -1.91 -8.98 -1.83
CA ASP A 83 -3.30 -8.61 -1.55
C ASP A 83 -3.86 -9.57 -0.49
N ALA A 84 -4.54 -9.04 0.53
CA ALA A 84 -5.20 -9.84 1.54
C ALA A 84 -6.41 -10.53 0.93
N GLU A 85 -6.48 -11.85 1.04
CA GLU A 85 -7.58 -12.64 0.50
C GLU A 85 -8.73 -12.71 1.51
N HIS A 86 -9.94 -12.42 1.03
CA HIS A 86 -11.16 -12.49 1.80
C HIS A 86 -12.18 -13.32 1.03
N GLU A 87 -12.51 -14.50 1.56
CA GLU A 87 -13.54 -15.35 0.99
C GLU A 87 -14.93 -14.82 1.35
N VAL A 88 -15.79 -14.69 0.35
CA VAL A 88 -17.19 -14.28 0.48
C VAL A 88 -18.07 -15.35 -0.12
N GLU A 89 -18.95 -15.92 0.67
CA GLU A 89 -19.98 -16.82 0.18
C GLU A 89 -21.13 -16.00 -0.45
N GLN A 90 -21.38 -16.22 -1.74
CA GLN A 90 -22.50 -15.62 -2.46
C GLN A 90 -23.19 -16.72 -3.29
N ASP A 91 -24.50 -16.91 -3.12
CA ASP A 91 -25.33 -17.87 -3.88
C ASP A 91 -24.70 -19.28 -4.03
N ALA A 92 -24.08 -19.79 -2.97
CA ALA A 92 -23.36 -21.07 -2.89
C ALA A 92 -22.03 -21.16 -3.67
N GLU A 93 -21.54 -20.07 -4.24
CA GLU A 93 -20.17 -19.93 -4.75
C GLU A 93 -19.30 -19.10 -3.80
N VAL A 94 -18.06 -19.54 -3.58
CA VAL A 94 -17.07 -18.80 -2.78
C VAL A 94 -16.30 -17.86 -3.70
N LEU A 95 -16.50 -16.56 -3.54
CA LEU A 95 -15.76 -15.51 -4.24
C LEU A 95 -14.60 -15.02 -3.38
N THR A 96 -13.37 -15.14 -3.89
CA THR A 96 -12.19 -14.57 -3.23
C THR A 96 -12.03 -13.11 -3.64
N ILE A 97 -12.17 -12.20 -2.68
CA ILE A 97 -11.88 -10.78 -2.85
C ILE A 97 -10.45 -10.52 -2.43
N HIS A 98 -9.70 -9.84 -3.30
CA HIS A 98 -8.35 -9.39 -3.02
C HIS A 98 -8.40 -7.93 -2.55
N ALA A 99 -8.01 -7.68 -1.30
CA ALA A 99 -7.88 -6.34 -0.73
C ALA A 99 -6.42 -5.88 -0.76
N ALA A 100 -6.17 -4.72 -1.34
CA ALA A 100 -4.82 -4.18 -1.45
C ALA A 100 -4.26 -3.81 -0.07
N PRO A 101 -2.96 -4.08 0.21
CA PRO A 101 -2.34 -3.76 1.49
C PRO A 101 -2.35 -2.25 1.75
N THR A 102 -2.47 -1.79 2.99
CA THR A 102 -2.49 -0.34 3.28
C THR A 102 -1.10 0.29 3.10
N MET A 103 -1.04 1.61 2.90
CA MET A 103 0.25 2.31 2.84
C MET A 103 1.06 2.15 4.14
N THR A 104 0.40 2.02 5.28
CA THR A 104 1.04 1.69 6.55
C THR A 104 1.77 0.35 6.46
N ALA A 105 1.15 -0.69 5.90
CA ALA A 105 1.80 -1.99 5.71
C ALA A 105 3.03 -1.88 4.79
N VAL A 106 2.97 -1.06 3.74
CA VAL A 106 4.13 -0.80 2.86
C VAL A 106 5.27 -0.11 3.62
N TRP A 107 4.97 0.86 4.48
CA TRP A 107 5.98 1.52 5.34
C TRP A 107 6.55 0.60 6.41
N THR A 108 5.73 -0.25 7.05
CA THR A 108 6.18 -1.28 7.98
C THR A 108 7.08 -2.30 7.27
N TYR A 109 6.73 -2.69 6.05
CA TYR A 109 7.61 -3.49 5.21
C TYR A 109 8.90 -2.74 4.88
N ALA A 110 8.87 -1.45 4.54
CA ALA A 110 10.07 -0.71 4.16
C ALA A 110 11.06 -0.55 5.32
N LEU A 111 10.56 -0.22 6.52
CA LEU A 111 11.38 0.11 7.69
C LEU A 111 11.69 -1.11 8.59
N GLY A 112 11.02 -2.23 8.37
CA GLY A 112 11.04 -3.36 9.29
C GLY A 112 9.89 -3.33 10.27
N SER A 113 9.31 -4.51 10.55
CA SER A 113 8.41 -4.67 11.68
C SER A 113 9.20 -4.51 12.98
N LEU A 114 8.64 -3.78 13.94
CA LEU A 114 9.14 -3.63 15.30
C LEU A 114 8.70 -4.78 16.21
N GLU A 115 8.14 -5.86 15.66
CA GLU A 115 7.76 -7.03 16.43
C GLU A 115 8.93 -7.54 17.28
N THR A 116 8.64 -7.70 18.57
CA THR A 116 9.63 -7.99 19.61
C THR A 116 10.26 -9.37 19.48
N ASP A 117 9.67 -10.26 18.68
CA ASP A 117 10.00 -11.69 18.64
C ASP A 117 11.11 -12.04 17.63
N GLN A 118 11.67 -11.05 16.93
CA GLN A 118 12.78 -11.28 16.00
C GLN A 118 14.10 -11.59 16.73
N SER A 119 14.79 -12.62 16.25
CA SER A 119 16.15 -12.95 16.68
C SER A 119 17.14 -11.81 16.34
N TRP A 120 18.26 -11.74 17.05
CA TRP A 120 19.30 -10.73 16.76
C TRP A 120 19.84 -10.82 15.33
N VAL A 121 19.92 -12.04 14.78
CA VAL A 121 20.35 -12.29 13.39
C VAL A 121 19.36 -11.71 12.39
N GLU A 122 18.06 -11.93 12.58
CA GLU A 122 17.01 -11.37 11.73
C GLU A 122 16.97 -9.84 11.80
N ARG A 123 17.18 -9.27 12.99
CA ARG A 123 17.29 -7.81 13.15
C ARG A 123 18.50 -7.24 12.39
N LEU A 124 19.64 -7.93 12.43
CA LEU A 124 20.84 -7.50 11.72
C LEU A 124 20.63 -7.59 10.21
N LEU A 125 20.14 -8.73 9.70
CA LEU A 125 19.82 -8.91 8.29
C LEU A 125 18.74 -7.92 7.82
N GLY A 126 17.74 -7.65 8.65
CA GLY A 126 16.69 -6.67 8.37
C GLY A 126 17.21 -5.24 8.25
N ARG A 127 18.22 -4.86 9.04
CA ARG A 127 18.90 -3.56 8.96
C ARG A 127 19.80 -3.46 7.74
N LEU A 128 20.52 -4.54 7.41
CA LEU A 128 21.37 -4.59 6.22
C LEU A 128 20.55 -4.56 4.94
N ALA A 129 19.36 -5.17 4.94
CA ALA A 129 18.45 -5.16 3.79
C ALA A 129 17.59 -3.88 3.69
N LEU A 130 17.77 -2.91 4.59
CA LEU A 130 16.91 -1.71 4.67
C LEU A 130 16.92 -0.88 3.37
N PRO A 131 18.08 -0.61 2.73
CA PRO A 131 18.10 0.10 1.45
C PRO A 131 17.29 -0.63 0.36
N GLN A 132 17.50 -1.95 0.24
CA GLN A 132 16.83 -2.80 -0.74
C GLN A 132 15.32 -2.82 -0.49
N ARG A 133 14.88 -2.94 0.77
CA ARG A 133 13.46 -2.89 1.16
C ARG A 133 12.82 -1.56 0.83
N LEU A 134 13.51 -0.44 1.07
CA LEU A 134 13.01 0.90 0.71
C LEU A 134 12.81 1.06 -0.79
N PHE A 135 13.75 0.59 -1.62
CA PHE A 135 13.58 0.63 -3.07
C PHE A 135 12.47 -0.31 -3.57
N CYS A 136 12.38 -1.52 -3.02
CA CYS A 136 11.28 -2.43 -3.36
C CYS A 136 9.91 -1.88 -2.93
N ALA A 137 9.83 -1.24 -1.76
CA ALA A 137 8.61 -0.58 -1.29
C ALA A 137 8.23 0.62 -2.16
N ALA A 138 9.23 1.40 -2.62
CA ALA A 138 9.01 2.49 -3.58
C ALA A 138 8.48 1.96 -4.91
N TYR A 139 9.06 0.86 -5.43
CA TYR A 139 8.59 0.20 -6.64
C TYR A 139 7.16 -0.32 -6.50
N PHE A 140 6.83 -0.99 -5.39
CA PHE A 140 5.48 -1.44 -5.10
C PHE A 140 4.49 -0.26 -5.04
N THR A 141 4.88 0.83 -4.37
CA THR A 141 4.06 2.04 -4.27
C THR A 141 3.83 2.69 -5.64
N TRP A 142 4.83 2.65 -6.52
CA TRP A 142 4.69 3.08 -7.92
C TRP A 142 3.67 2.23 -8.68
N GLN A 143 3.75 0.90 -8.59
CA GLN A 143 2.76 0.00 -9.20
C GLN A 143 1.35 0.28 -8.68
N ARG A 144 1.20 0.52 -7.37
CA ARG A 144 -0.08 0.93 -6.77
C ARG A 144 -0.59 2.24 -7.35
N MET A 145 0.29 3.21 -7.57
CA MET A 145 -0.06 4.50 -8.18
C MET A 145 -0.56 4.33 -9.62
N GLU A 146 -0.01 3.38 -10.38
CA GLU A 146 -0.54 3.02 -11.71
C GLU A 146 -1.92 2.37 -11.63
N GLN A 147 -2.14 1.46 -10.67
CA GLN A 147 -3.45 0.85 -10.44
C GLN A 147 -4.53 1.86 -10.03
N LEU A 148 -4.15 2.89 -9.27
CA LEU A 148 -5.08 3.96 -8.86
C LEU A 148 -5.64 4.73 -10.07
N LYS A 149 -4.86 4.86 -11.15
CA LYS A 149 -5.29 5.55 -12.38
C LYS A 149 -6.33 4.76 -13.19
N THR A 150 -6.43 3.44 -12.97
CA THR A 150 -7.37 2.56 -13.67
C THR A 150 -8.68 2.35 -12.90
N VAL A 151 -8.86 3.02 -11.76
CA VAL A 151 -10.06 2.87 -10.92
C VAL A 151 -11.28 3.49 -11.59
N ASP A 152 -12.37 2.73 -11.67
CA ASP A 152 -13.66 3.26 -12.13
C ASP A 152 -14.30 4.15 -11.06
N ILE A 153 -14.41 5.44 -11.37
CA ILE A 153 -14.99 6.46 -10.51
C ILE A 153 -16.49 6.20 -10.26
N ASN A 154 -17.23 5.70 -11.25
CA ASN A 154 -18.68 5.58 -11.15
C ASN A 154 -19.09 4.53 -10.13
N ASP A 155 -18.53 3.33 -10.25
CA ASP A 155 -18.87 2.20 -9.41
C ASP A 155 -18.29 2.37 -8.00
N CYS A 156 -17.04 2.85 -7.90
CA CYS A 156 -16.41 3.07 -6.60
C CYS A 156 -17.09 4.21 -5.82
N SER A 157 -17.46 5.32 -6.47
CA SER A 157 -18.19 6.40 -5.79
C SER A 157 -19.58 5.96 -5.33
N ALA A 158 -20.24 5.03 -6.04
CA ALA A 158 -21.51 4.46 -5.63
C ALA A 158 -21.36 3.60 -4.36
N VAL A 159 -20.30 2.78 -4.29
CA VAL A 159 -19.94 2.00 -3.09
C VAL A 159 -19.65 2.93 -1.91
N ILE A 160 -18.77 3.92 -2.09
CA ILE A 160 -18.43 4.87 -1.00
C ILE A 160 -19.66 5.65 -0.54
N ARG A 161 -20.56 6.02 -1.46
CA ARG A 161 -21.82 6.68 -1.10
C ARG A 161 -22.69 5.79 -0.22
N LEU A 162 -22.81 4.51 -0.54
CA LEU A 162 -23.59 3.59 0.28
C LEU A 162 -22.97 3.43 1.67
N LEU A 163 -21.66 3.22 1.72
CA LEU A 163 -20.91 3.12 2.98
C LEU A 163 -21.06 4.38 3.85
N HIS A 164 -21.02 5.56 3.23
CA HIS A 164 -21.21 6.82 3.94
C HIS A 164 -22.65 7.01 4.43
N LYS A 165 -23.66 6.55 3.67
CA LYS A 165 -25.06 6.68 4.05
C LYS A 165 -25.40 5.79 5.25
N GLU A 166 -24.88 4.57 5.25
CA GLU A 166 -25.16 3.60 6.29
C GLU A 166 -24.38 3.89 7.57
N ALA A 167 -23.27 4.63 7.52
CA ALA A 167 -22.39 5.02 8.64
C ALA A 167 -21.87 3.86 9.51
N GLU A 168 -22.27 2.64 9.21
CA GLU A 168 -21.89 1.39 9.85
C GLU A 168 -21.24 0.46 8.83
N ARG A 169 -20.92 -0.75 9.30
CA ARG A 169 -20.43 -1.83 8.45
C ARG A 169 -21.51 -2.25 7.45
N VAL A 170 -21.18 -2.23 6.16
CA VAL A 170 -22.04 -2.75 5.10
C VAL A 170 -21.50 -4.08 4.62
N GLU A 171 -22.33 -5.12 4.69
CA GLU A 171 -21.97 -6.45 4.18
C GLU A 171 -21.89 -6.48 2.66
N VAL A 172 -21.05 -7.36 2.11
CA VAL A 172 -20.89 -7.50 0.66
C VAL A 172 -22.19 -7.95 -0.02
N SER A 173 -22.99 -8.79 0.63
CA SER A 173 -24.34 -9.18 0.18
C SER A 173 -25.24 -7.96 -0.08
N LYS A 174 -25.32 -7.04 0.89
CA LYS A 174 -26.10 -5.79 0.77
C LYS A 174 -25.58 -4.88 -0.35
N LEU A 175 -24.26 -4.86 -0.58
CA LEU A 175 -23.67 -4.10 -1.69
C LEU A 175 -24.11 -4.64 -3.06
N VAL A 176 -24.18 -5.96 -3.21
CA VAL A 176 -24.64 -6.60 -4.44
C VAL A 176 -26.11 -6.28 -4.70
N GLU A 177 -26.95 -6.43 -3.67
CA GLU A 177 -28.40 -6.20 -3.77
C GLU A 177 -28.72 -4.76 -4.17
N GLU A 178 -28.07 -3.77 -3.55
CA GLU A 178 -28.39 -2.36 -3.78
C GLU A 178 -27.74 -1.75 -5.03
N LEU A 179 -26.52 -2.17 -5.37
CA LEU A 179 -25.73 -1.51 -6.41
C LEU A 179 -25.69 -2.26 -7.75
N GLN A 180 -26.10 -3.54 -7.78
CA GLN A 180 -26.09 -4.38 -8.98
C GLN A 180 -24.79 -4.23 -9.81
N LEU A 181 -23.66 -4.35 -9.13
CA LEU A 181 -22.35 -4.08 -9.73
C LEU A 181 -22.02 -5.12 -10.81
N PRO A 182 -21.61 -4.70 -12.02
CA PRO A 182 -21.30 -5.63 -13.12
C PRO A 182 -20.05 -6.47 -12.86
N ASN A 183 -19.12 -6.00 -12.02
CA ASN A 183 -17.92 -6.74 -11.62
C ASN A 183 -17.58 -6.46 -10.15
N LEU A 184 -18.21 -7.20 -9.24
CA LEU A 184 -18.07 -7.04 -7.80
C LEU A 184 -16.61 -7.13 -7.32
N VAL A 185 -15.89 -8.17 -7.76
CA VAL A 185 -14.50 -8.43 -7.32
C VAL A 185 -13.58 -7.27 -7.68
N THR A 186 -13.66 -6.79 -8.92
CA THR A 186 -12.82 -5.69 -9.40
C THR A 186 -13.17 -4.38 -8.70
N THR A 187 -14.46 -4.09 -8.50
CA THR A 187 -14.91 -2.89 -7.81
C THR A 187 -14.49 -2.89 -6.33
N LEU A 188 -14.62 -4.02 -5.63
CA LEU A 188 -14.20 -4.13 -4.23
C LEU A 188 -12.69 -4.03 -4.08
N ARG A 189 -11.92 -4.63 -5.00
CA ARG A 189 -10.46 -4.43 -5.06
C ARG A 189 -10.12 -2.95 -5.30
N ASN A 190 -10.78 -2.29 -6.24
CA ASN A 190 -10.53 -0.87 -6.52
C ASN A 190 -10.90 0.04 -5.34
N VAL A 191 -11.98 -0.26 -4.64
CA VAL A 191 -12.39 0.43 -3.42
C VAL A 191 -11.38 0.19 -2.29
N SER A 192 -10.76 -1.00 -2.22
CA SER A 192 -9.68 -1.30 -1.25
C SER A 192 -8.40 -0.49 -1.48
N LEU A 193 -8.18 0.02 -2.70
CA LEU A 193 -7.03 0.89 -2.99
C LEU A 193 -7.15 2.25 -2.30
N ILE A 194 -8.37 2.68 -1.98
CA ILE A 194 -8.68 3.98 -1.38
C ILE A 194 -8.29 3.98 0.08
N ASP A 195 -7.43 4.94 0.45
CA ASP A 195 -6.99 5.09 1.83
C ASP A 195 -8.18 5.47 2.72
N GLY A 196 -8.38 4.70 3.80
CA GLY A 196 -9.50 4.89 4.72
C GLY A 196 -10.73 4.00 4.48
N VAL A 197 -10.70 3.10 3.50
CA VAL A 197 -11.70 2.00 3.40
C VAL A 197 -11.15 0.76 4.09
N MET A 198 -11.93 0.16 4.99
CA MET A 198 -11.53 -1.04 5.73
C MET A 198 -12.42 -2.23 5.40
N PHE A 199 -11.79 -3.38 5.17
CA PHE A 199 -12.45 -4.67 5.12
C PHE A 199 -12.56 -5.24 6.52
N LEU A 200 -13.77 -5.62 6.91
CA LEU A 200 -14.11 -6.20 8.20
C LEU A 200 -14.57 -7.63 7.99
N THR A 201 -13.82 -8.59 8.51
CA THR A 201 -14.03 -10.03 8.33
C THR A 201 -14.68 -10.72 9.53
N ARG A 202 -15.03 -9.98 10.59
CA ARG A 202 -15.62 -10.59 11.79
C ARG A 202 -17.05 -11.07 11.50
N ARG A 203 -17.29 -12.39 11.45
CA ARG A 203 -18.57 -13.07 11.13
C ARG A 203 -18.89 -13.16 9.63
N SER A 204 -19.05 -12.02 8.95
CA SER A 204 -19.27 -11.90 7.50
C SER A 204 -18.16 -11.05 6.90
N VAL A 205 -18.05 -10.92 5.57
CA VAL A 205 -17.18 -9.90 4.96
C VAL A 205 -18.00 -8.64 4.73
N GLY A 206 -17.51 -7.50 5.23
CA GLY A 206 -18.14 -6.21 5.02
C GLY A 206 -17.10 -5.10 4.90
N LEU A 207 -17.56 -3.94 4.45
CA LEU A 207 -16.75 -2.75 4.29
C LEU A 207 -17.23 -1.66 5.25
N SER A 208 -16.31 -0.79 5.65
CA SER A 208 -16.61 0.41 6.43
C SER A 208 -15.64 1.53 6.07
N LEU A 209 -16.09 2.78 6.26
CA LEU A 209 -15.24 3.95 6.12
C LEU A 209 -14.64 4.28 7.48
N THR A 210 -13.36 4.62 7.48
CA THR A 210 -12.73 5.23 8.66
C THR A 210 -13.30 6.62 8.92
N ASN A 211 -13.37 7.02 10.19
CA ASN A 211 -13.83 8.35 10.59
C ASN A 211 -13.08 9.47 9.85
N ARG A 212 -11.76 9.32 9.67
CA ARG A 212 -10.94 10.27 8.91
C ARG A 212 -11.46 10.50 7.48
N LEU A 213 -11.94 9.45 6.80
CA LEU A 213 -12.46 9.58 5.44
C LEU A 213 -13.82 10.27 5.44
N VAL A 214 -14.67 9.99 6.44
CA VAL A 214 -15.96 10.67 6.64
C VAL A 214 -15.74 12.16 6.93
N ASP A 215 -14.85 12.49 7.85
CA ASP A 215 -14.50 13.87 8.20
C ASP A 215 -13.99 14.64 6.97
N ASN A 216 -13.13 14.01 6.16
CA ASN A 216 -12.64 14.61 4.91
C ASN A 216 -13.78 14.93 3.93
N MET A 217 -14.78 14.05 3.81
CA MET A 217 -15.94 14.29 2.94
C MET A 217 -16.79 15.45 3.44
N GLU A 218 -16.98 15.57 4.75
CA GLU A 218 -17.67 16.70 5.36
C GLU A 218 -16.92 18.01 5.14
N GLU A 219 -15.60 18.02 5.34
CA GLU A 219 -14.74 19.18 5.08
C GLU A 219 -14.78 19.60 3.62
N TRP A 220 -14.69 18.65 2.69
CA TRP A 220 -14.79 18.93 1.26
C TRP A 220 -16.15 19.54 0.92
N THR A 221 -17.24 19.03 1.51
CA THR A 221 -18.60 19.55 1.31
C THR A 221 -18.72 20.97 1.85
N LYS A 222 -18.17 21.26 3.05
CA LYS A 222 -18.17 22.60 3.65
C LYS A 222 -17.39 23.59 2.77
N LYS A 223 -16.22 23.19 2.27
CA LYS A 223 -15.36 24.04 1.43
C LYS A 223 -16.02 24.41 0.10
N HIS A 224 -16.72 23.49 -0.55
CA HIS A 224 -17.36 23.75 -1.84
C HIS A 224 -18.71 24.45 -1.69
N LYS A 225 -19.43 24.26 -0.58
CA LYS A 225 -20.63 25.06 -0.27
C LYS A 225 -20.34 26.52 0.11
N ALA A 226 -19.13 26.82 0.57
CA ALA A 226 -18.72 28.19 0.89
C ALA A 226 -18.19 28.97 -0.33
N ALA A 227 -18.00 28.28 -1.46
CA ALA A 227 -17.50 28.84 -2.71
C ALA A 227 -18.62 29.08 -3.75
N ASP A 228 -19.82 28.55 -3.51
CA ASP A 228 -21.07 28.80 -4.24
C ASP A 228 -21.91 29.87 -3.51
#